data_AF-A0A1X0QCN3-F1
#
_entry.id   AF-A0A1X0QCN3-F1
#
_cell.length_a   1.000
_cell.length_b   1.000
_cell.length_c   1.000
_cell.angle_alpha   90.00
_cell.angle_beta   90.00
_cell.angle_gamma   90.00
#
_symmetry.space_group_name_H-M   'P 1'
#
loop_
_entity.id
_entity.type
_entity.pdbx_description
1 polymer ?
#
loop_
_entity_poly.entity_id
_entity_poly.type
_entity_poly.pdbx_seq_one_letter_code
_entity_poly.pdbx_strand_id
1 'polypeptide(L)'
;MKTFKALLEASMVLGPVICFIPQIYRKEIVYNPILSLLIILSSLIKLFIFSSDSLKSTVLLHNLSLILLHTYLLKLNKKVSLSVEIKKFKLKLKYFNLLIITTMFSLIFLYFVSMIHKRFIFDPMSATLDCCIAFLQYIFYRDDARKPIEMFLIGLFGNIIKLILFAFVVKIRVYLLISVLLQVFFDISILKSYKKALHEDTLEFVEDFK
;
A
#
# COMPACT_ATOMS: atom_id res chain seq x y z
N MET A 1 -29.98 -3.06 4.98
CA MET A 1 -28.91 -2.09 5.36
C MET A 1 -27.78 -2.71 6.19
N LYS A 2 -28.05 -3.52 7.22
CA LYS A 2 -27.00 -4.17 8.04
C LYS A 2 -26.10 -5.14 7.24
N THR A 3 -26.67 -6.00 6.40
CA THR A 3 -25.93 -6.96 5.56
C THR A 3 -25.00 -6.28 4.56
N PHE A 4 -25.49 -5.21 3.92
CA PHE A 4 -24.69 -4.42 2.96
C PHE A 4 -23.48 -3.77 3.63
N LYS A 5 -23.66 -3.18 4.82
CA LYS A 5 -22.57 -2.63 5.62
C LYS A 5 -21.53 -3.70 5.99
N ALA A 6 -21.96 -4.87 6.46
CA ALA A 6 -21.06 -5.97 6.81
C ALA A 6 -20.25 -6.46 5.60
N LEU A 7 -20.87 -6.52 4.42
CA LEU A 7 -20.21 -6.91 3.18
C LEU A 7 -19.13 -5.90 2.76
N LEU A 8 -19.41 -4.60 2.88
CA LEU A 8 -18.41 -3.55 2.64
C LEU A 8 -17.25 -3.62 3.64
N GLU A 9 -17.53 -3.84 4.92
CA GLU A 9 -16.51 -3.98 5.97
C GLU A 9 -15.62 -5.22 5.72
N ALA A 10 -16.21 -6.36 5.36
CA ALA A 10 -15.47 -7.57 4.99
C ALA A 10 -14.59 -7.34 3.75
N SER A 11 -15.14 -6.68 2.72
CA SER A 11 -14.41 -6.35 1.50
C SER A 11 -13.21 -5.44 1.77
N MET A 12 -13.35 -4.51 2.72
CA MET A 12 -12.24 -3.65 3.14
C MET A 12 -11.12 -4.47 3.82
N VAL A 13 -11.45 -5.41 4.71
CA VAL A 13 -10.44 -6.21 5.44
C VAL A 13 -9.75 -7.23 4.53
N LEU A 14 -10.51 -7.91 3.67
CA LEU A 14 -10.03 -8.99 2.80
C LEU A 14 -9.47 -8.50 1.47
N GLY A 15 -9.89 -7.32 1.00
CA GLY A 15 -9.49 -6.75 -0.29
C GLY A 15 -7.97 -6.74 -0.51
N PRO A 16 -7.15 -6.29 0.45
CA PRO A 16 -5.69 -6.36 0.32
C PRO A 16 -5.18 -7.78 0.10
N VAL A 17 -5.73 -8.78 0.79
CA VAL A 17 -5.30 -10.17 0.62
C VAL A 17 -5.65 -10.66 -0.79
N ILE A 18 -6.89 -10.39 -1.23
CA ILE A 18 -7.40 -10.80 -2.56
C ILE A 18 -6.52 -10.21 -3.67
N CYS A 19 -6.10 -8.97 -3.51
CA CYS A 19 -5.24 -8.25 -4.45
C CYS A 19 -3.91 -8.98 -4.77
N PHE A 20 -3.36 -9.71 -3.80
CA PHE A 20 -2.08 -10.41 -3.94
C PHE A 20 -2.24 -11.91 -4.19
N ILE A 21 -3.46 -12.47 -4.23
CA ILE A 21 -3.68 -13.91 -4.50
C ILE A 21 -2.96 -14.38 -5.77
N PRO A 22 -3.06 -13.69 -6.94
CA PRO A 22 -2.40 -14.16 -8.16
C PRO A 22 -0.88 -14.29 -8.00
N GLN A 23 -0.24 -13.30 -7.37
CA GLN A 23 1.21 -13.28 -7.14
C GLN A 23 1.64 -14.33 -6.10
N ILE A 24 0.87 -14.51 -5.03
CA ILE A 24 1.14 -15.51 -3.99
C ILE A 24 1.00 -16.93 -4.56
N TYR A 25 -0.03 -17.18 -5.36
CA TYR A 25 -0.29 -18.48 -5.97
C TYR A 25 0.82 -18.86 -6.98
N ARG A 26 1.22 -17.92 -7.84
CA ARG A 26 2.31 -18.11 -8.81
C ARG A 26 3.71 -18.11 -8.16
N LYS A 27 3.83 -17.71 -6.89
CA LYS A 27 5.10 -17.50 -6.16
C LYS A 27 6.04 -16.50 -6.86
N GLU A 28 5.49 -15.63 -7.69
CA GLU A 28 6.20 -14.59 -8.43
C GLU A 28 5.83 -13.23 -7.84
N ILE A 29 6.54 -12.86 -6.76
CA ILE A 29 6.32 -11.57 -6.11
C ILE A 29 7.08 -10.51 -6.89
N VAL A 30 6.37 -9.79 -7.75
CA VAL A 30 6.92 -8.63 -8.48
C VAL A 30 6.83 -7.37 -7.63
N TYR A 31 6.02 -7.39 -6.57
CA TYR A 31 5.80 -6.19 -5.77
C TYR A 31 7.05 -5.69 -5.03
N ASN A 32 7.37 -4.41 -5.23
CA ASN A 32 8.55 -3.75 -4.70
C ASN A 32 8.58 -3.82 -3.15
N PRO A 33 9.68 -4.32 -2.56
CA PRO A 33 9.78 -4.46 -1.11
C PRO A 33 9.69 -3.11 -0.38
N ILE A 34 10.28 -2.03 -0.93
CA ILE A 34 10.26 -0.70 -0.30
C ILE A 34 8.81 -0.23 -0.12
N LEU A 35 7.95 -0.44 -1.11
CA LEU A 35 6.53 -0.10 -1.01
C LEU A 35 5.83 -0.91 0.08
N SER A 36 6.08 -2.22 0.16
CA SER A 36 5.52 -3.07 1.23
C SER A 36 5.88 -2.54 2.61
N LEU A 37 7.09 -2.02 2.76
CA LEU A 37 7.60 -1.53 4.03
C LEU A 37 6.99 -0.19 4.41
N LEU A 38 6.82 0.71 3.44
CA LEU A 38 6.08 1.96 3.66
C LEU A 38 4.61 1.70 3.99
N ILE A 39 3.98 0.68 3.38
CA ILE A 39 2.60 0.28 3.72
C ILE A 39 2.51 -0.25 5.14
N ILE A 40 3.46 -1.09 5.58
CA ILE A 40 3.54 -1.56 6.97
C ILE A 40 3.65 -0.35 7.90
N LEU A 41 4.54 0.59 7.59
CA LEU A 41 4.75 1.79 8.39
C LEU A 41 3.46 2.64 8.51
N SER A 42 2.80 2.92 7.38
CA SER A 42 1.54 3.67 7.37
C SER A 42 0.45 2.95 8.17
N SER A 43 0.36 1.63 8.04
CA SER A 43 -0.63 0.82 8.75
C SER A 43 -0.40 0.82 10.26
N LEU A 44 0.87 0.76 10.70
CA LEU A 44 1.23 0.87 12.12
C LEU A 44 0.82 2.23 12.70
N ILE A 45 1.10 3.33 11.99
CA ILE A 45 0.67 4.67 12.40
C ILE A 45 -0.85 4.73 12.60
N LYS A 46 -1.62 4.14 11.67
CA LYS A 46 -3.09 4.10 11.76
C LYS A 46 -3.59 3.26 12.92
N LEU A 47 -2.93 2.15 13.27
CA LEU A 47 -3.29 1.38 14.46
C LEU A 47 -3.19 2.23 15.73
N PHE A 48 -2.15 3.07 15.84
CA PHE A 48 -1.99 3.97 16.98
C PHE A 48 -3.05 5.09 16.98
N ILE A 49 -3.32 5.70 15.82
CA ILE A 49 -4.33 6.76 15.67
C ILE A 49 -5.73 6.28 16.07
N PHE A 50 -6.16 5.15 15.50
CA PHE A 50 -7.54 4.66 15.64
C PHE A 50 -7.73 3.75 16.86
N SER A 51 -6.71 3.63 17.73
CA SER A 51 -6.82 2.84 18.97
C SER A 51 -7.79 3.45 19.99
N SER A 52 -8.05 4.76 19.93
CA SER A 52 -8.86 5.51 20.90
C SER A 52 -10.22 5.98 20.36
N ASP A 53 -10.54 5.74 19.09
CA ASP A 53 -11.74 6.26 18.45
C ASP A 53 -12.83 5.18 18.26
N SER A 54 -14.10 5.56 18.38
CA SER A 54 -15.28 4.67 18.27
C SER A 54 -15.51 4.14 16.85
N LEU A 55 -14.71 4.63 15.88
CA LEU A 55 -14.64 4.11 14.52
C LEU A 55 -13.80 2.83 14.44
N LYS A 56 -14.44 1.80 15.00
CA LYS A 56 -14.73 0.48 14.40
C LYS A 56 -13.52 -0.38 14.05
N SER A 57 -13.39 -1.44 14.84
CA SER A 57 -12.67 -2.70 14.59
C SER A 57 -12.32 -3.01 13.14
N THR A 58 -13.19 -2.74 12.16
CA THR A 58 -12.90 -2.83 10.72
C THR A 58 -11.63 -2.10 10.28
N VAL A 59 -11.41 -0.85 10.68
CA VAL A 59 -10.21 -0.08 10.28
C VAL A 59 -8.96 -0.69 10.93
N LEU A 60 -9.06 -1.11 12.20
CA LEU A 60 -7.98 -1.80 12.90
C LEU A 60 -7.65 -3.15 12.23
N LEU A 61 -8.65 -3.96 11.94
CA LEU A 61 -8.51 -5.25 11.26
C LEU A 61 -7.93 -5.10 9.86
N HIS A 62 -8.33 -4.07 9.11
CA HIS A 62 -7.77 -3.77 7.80
C HIS A 62 -6.28 -3.41 7.86
N ASN A 63 -5.88 -2.56 8.81
CA ASN A 63 -4.46 -2.20 8.97
C ASN A 63 -3.63 -3.39 9.50
N LEU A 64 -4.20 -4.21 10.39
CA LEU A 64 -3.55 -5.44 10.84
C LEU A 64 -3.37 -6.43 9.68
N SER A 65 -4.39 -6.60 8.82
CA SER A 65 -4.31 -7.49 7.65
C SER A 65 -3.25 -7.02 6.66
N LEU A 66 -3.15 -5.70 6.42
CA LEU A 66 -2.08 -5.11 5.60
C LEU A 66 -0.69 -5.41 6.17
N ILE A 67 -0.48 -5.22 7.48
CA ILE A 67 0.80 -5.51 8.13
C ILE A 67 1.20 -6.97 7.94
N LEU A 68 0.28 -7.90 8.22
CA LEU A 68 0.53 -9.33 8.09
C LEU A 68 0.84 -9.73 6.65
N LEU A 69 0.04 -9.23 5.70
CA LEU A 69 0.19 -9.51 4.27
C LEU A 69 1.55 -9.02 3.76
N HIS A 70 1.90 -7.75 3.97
CA HIS A 70 3.14 -7.20 3.46
C HIS A 70 4.37 -7.79 4.15
N THR A 71 4.27 -8.16 5.43
CA THR A 71 5.32 -8.94 6.11
C THR A 71 5.52 -10.31 5.45
N TYR A 72 4.43 -10.98 5.08
CA TYR A 72 4.48 -12.26 4.37
C TYR A 72 5.08 -12.12 2.96
N LEU A 73 4.68 -11.10 2.20
CA LEU A 73 5.22 -10.80 0.87
C LEU A 73 6.73 -10.55 0.92
N LEU A 74 7.23 -9.80 1.91
CA LEU A 74 8.67 -9.57 2.11
C LEU A 74 9.44 -10.88 2.38
N LYS A 75 8.83 -11.83 3.09
CA LYS A 75 9.42 -13.15 3.33
C LYS A 75 9.51 -13.96 2.04
N LEU A 76 8.49 -13.88 1.18
CA LEU A 76 8.41 -14.59 -0.11
C LEU A 76 9.31 -13.96 -1.19
N ASN A 77 9.55 -12.65 -1.14
CA ASN A 77 10.37 -11.89 -2.10
C ASN A 77 11.88 -12.27 -2.06
N LYS A 78 12.27 -13.30 -1.30
CA LYS A 78 13.65 -13.81 -1.26
C LYS A 78 14.09 -14.56 -2.54
N LYS A 79 13.20 -14.82 -3.50
CA LYS A 79 13.45 -15.79 -4.59
C LYS A 79 13.36 -15.27 -6.05
N VAL A 80 12.97 -14.03 -6.31
CA VAL A 80 12.80 -13.56 -7.70
C VAL A 80 14.00 -12.73 -8.16
N SER A 81 14.49 -13.05 -9.35
CA SER A 81 15.73 -12.59 -10.00
C SER A 81 15.96 -11.08 -9.86
N LEU A 82 16.91 -10.74 -8.99
CA LEU A 82 17.34 -9.38 -8.75
C LEU A 82 18.11 -8.84 -9.97
N SER A 83 17.56 -7.83 -10.63
CA SER A 83 18.34 -6.94 -11.48
C SER A 83 19.53 -6.37 -10.68
N VAL A 84 20.61 -6.05 -11.39
CA VAL A 84 21.91 -5.63 -10.85
C VAL A 84 21.79 -4.47 -9.83
N GLU A 85 20.73 -3.66 -9.91
CA GLU A 85 20.47 -2.52 -9.02
C GLU A 85 20.18 -2.91 -7.56
N ILE A 86 19.57 -4.07 -7.31
CA ILE A 86 19.20 -4.49 -5.96
C ILE A 86 20.31 -5.33 -5.28
N LYS A 87 21.34 -5.79 -6.00
CA LYS A 87 22.53 -6.38 -5.36
C LYS A 87 23.28 -5.36 -4.49
N LYS A 88 23.28 -4.06 -4.85
CA LYS A 88 23.71 -2.95 -3.98
C LYS A 88 22.84 -2.79 -2.72
N PHE A 89 21.67 -3.42 -2.67
CA PHE A 89 20.69 -3.35 -1.59
C PHE A 89 20.88 -4.41 -0.49
N LYS A 90 21.60 -5.51 -0.76
CA LYS A 90 21.91 -6.51 0.29
C LYS A 90 22.71 -5.92 1.46
N LEU A 91 23.63 -4.98 1.17
CA LEU A 91 24.34 -4.21 2.19
C LEU A 91 23.42 -3.21 2.93
N LYS A 92 22.35 -2.74 2.27
CA LYS A 92 21.35 -1.83 2.84
C LYS A 92 20.36 -2.54 3.76
N LEU A 93 20.17 -3.86 3.67
CA LEU A 93 19.17 -4.60 4.47
C LEU A 93 19.40 -4.51 5.99
N LYS A 94 20.67 -4.37 6.44
CA LYS A 94 21.02 -4.19 7.86
C LYS A 94 20.66 -2.78 8.36
N TYR A 95 21.00 -1.75 7.59
CA TYR A 95 20.57 -0.36 7.82
C TYR A 95 19.05 -0.21 7.69
N PHE A 96 18.43 -1.10 6.94
CA PHE A 96 17.01 -1.12 6.67
C PHE A 96 16.20 -1.72 7.83
N ASN A 97 16.66 -2.83 8.42
CA ASN A 97 16.10 -3.30 9.69
C ASN A 97 16.29 -2.26 10.79
N LEU A 98 17.45 -1.59 10.81
CA LEU A 98 17.68 -0.46 11.71
C LEU A 98 16.69 0.68 11.44
N LEU A 99 16.40 1.03 10.18
CA LEU A 99 15.40 2.02 9.81
C LEU A 99 13.99 1.63 10.29
N ILE A 100 13.55 0.39 10.09
CA ILE A 100 12.25 -0.06 10.62
C ILE A 100 12.22 0.06 12.14
N ILE A 101 13.28 -0.42 12.82
CA ILE A 101 13.35 -0.39 14.29
C ILE A 101 13.36 1.05 14.78
N THR A 102 14.17 1.93 14.20
CA THR A 102 14.22 3.35 14.59
C THR A 102 12.92 4.07 14.27
N THR A 103 12.24 3.72 13.17
CA THR A 103 10.94 4.30 12.83
C THR A 103 9.84 3.78 13.76
N MET A 104 9.86 2.51 14.13
CA MET A 104 8.96 1.95 15.14
C MET A 104 9.17 2.64 16.49
N PHE A 105 10.42 2.81 16.92
CA PHE A 105 10.77 3.47 18.17
C PHE A 105 10.39 4.96 18.16
N SER A 106 10.61 5.65 17.03
CA SER A 106 10.22 7.05 16.87
C SER A 106 8.71 7.21 16.85
N LEU A 107 7.97 6.29 16.24
CA LEU A 107 6.50 6.28 16.29
C LEU A 107 5.95 6.01 17.68
N ILE A 108 6.56 5.10 18.43
CA ILE A 108 6.21 4.84 19.84
C ILE A 108 6.46 6.10 20.67
N PHE A 109 7.63 6.72 20.53
CA PHE A 109 7.97 7.96 21.22
C PHE A 109 7.01 9.11 20.87
N LEU A 110 6.76 9.30 19.57
CA LEU A 110 5.84 10.30 19.05
C LEU A 110 4.41 10.05 19.55
N TYR A 111 3.96 8.79 19.67
CA TYR A 111 2.67 8.44 20.28
C TYR A 111 2.58 8.89 21.74
N PHE A 112 3.60 8.63 22.56
CA PHE A 112 3.65 9.11 23.94
C PHE A 112 3.61 10.64 24.01
N VAL A 113 4.37 11.32 23.14
CA VAL A 113 4.34 12.80 23.04
C VAL A 113 2.93 13.30 22.64
N SER A 114 2.23 12.57 21.77
CA SER A 114 0.87 12.90 21.31
C SER A 114 -0.17 12.80 22.42
N MET A 115 -0.04 11.78 23.27
CA MET A 115 -0.90 11.56 24.44
C MET A 115 -0.75 12.71 25.43
N ILE A 116 0.47 13.24 25.58
CA ILE A 116 0.77 14.38 26.46
C ILE A 116 0.18 15.68 25.90
N HIS A 117 0.31 15.93 24.60
CA HIS A 117 -0.08 17.22 24.00
C HIS A 117 -1.53 17.30 23.54
N LYS A 118 -2.30 16.20 23.61
CA LYS A 118 -3.69 16.08 23.10
C LYS A 118 -3.88 16.57 21.66
N ARG A 119 -2.81 16.65 20.87
CA ARG A 119 -2.81 17.08 19.47
C ARG A 119 -2.56 15.88 18.58
N PHE A 120 -3.59 15.46 17.86
CA PHE A 120 -3.57 14.34 16.92
C PHE A 120 -2.86 14.73 15.60
N ILE A 121 -1.57 15.07 15.65
CA ILE A 121 -0.75 15.41 14.48
C ILE A 121 -0.57 14.19 13.53
N PHE A 122 -0.86 12.99 14.02
CA PHE A 122 -0.72 11.73 13.30
C PHE A 122 -1.76 11.56 12.18
N ASP A 123 -2.93 12.15 12.35
CA ASP A 123 -4.06 12.05 11.43
C ASP A 123 -3.70 12.57 10.01
N PRO A 124 -3.25 13.84 9.84
CA PRO A 124 -2.81 14.34 8.54
C PRO A 124 -1.51 13.65 8.06
N MET A 125 -0.60 13.33 8.99
CA MET A 125 0.67 12.67 8.65
C MET A 125 0.45 11.30 7.99
N SER A 126 -0.51 10.52 8.50
CA SER A 126 -0.90 9.23 7.93
C SER A 126 -1.48 9.38 6.53
N ALA A 127 -2.35 10.38 6.32
CA ALA A 127 -2.93 10.67 5.02
C ALA A 127 -1.88 11.10 3.98
N THR A 128 -0.90 11.91 4.39
CA THR A 128 0.23 12.32 3.55
C THR A 128 1.10 11.12 3.18
N LEU A 129 1.40 10.24 4.14
CA LEU A 129 2.20 9.05 3.90
C LEU A 129 1.53 8.11 2.89
N ASP A 130 0.20 7.95 2.98
CA ASP A 130 -0.57 7.19 1.99
C ASP A 130 -0.45 7.77 0.58
N CYS A 131 -0.51 9.10 0.45
CA CYS A 131 -0.31 9.78 -0.84
C CYS A 131 1.11 9.57 -1.36
N CYS A 132 2.13 9.69 -0.50
CA CYS A 132 3.53 9.42 -0.85
C CYS A 132 3.73 7.98 -1.34
N ILE A 133 3.09 7.01 -0.68
CA ILE A 133 3.14 5.60 -1.09
C ILE A 133 2.53 5.42 -2.49
N ALA A 134 1.36 5.99 -2.74
CA ALA A 134 0.69 5.91 -4.03
C ALA A 134 1.52 6.57 -5.15
N PHE A 135 2.14 7.70 -4.86
CA PHE A 135 3.04 8.39 -5.79
C PHE A 135 4.30 7.56 -6.10
N LEU A 136 4.95 6.99 -5.07
CA LEU A 136 6.10 6.11 -5.26
C LEU A 136 5.71 4.85 -6.04
N GLN A 137 4.54 4.30 -5.77
CA GLN A 137 3.99 3.17 -6.52
C GLN A 137 3.84 3.54 -8.01
N TYR A 138 3.32 4.72 -8.32
CA TYR A 138 3.30 5.21 -9.70
C TYR A 138 4.69 5.29 -10.31
N ILE A 139 5.67 5.89 -9.62
CA ILE A 139 7.05 5.98 -10.13
C ILE A 139 7.65 4.61 -10.41
N PHE A 140 7.51 3.64 -9.50
CA PHE A 140 8.12 2.33 -9.66
C PHE A 140 7.51 1.49 -10.79
N TYR A 141 6.23 1.69 -11.11
CA TYR A 141 5.53 0.83 -12.06
C TYR A 141 5.06 1.52 -13.34
N ARG A 142 5.24 2.84 -13.48
CA ARG A 142 4.77 3.54 -14.69
C ARG A 142 5.40 2.97 -15.97
N ASP A 143 6.67 2.63 -15.90
CA ASP A 143 7.50 2.17 -17.03
C ASP A 143 7.87 0.67 -16.92
N ASP A 144 7.32 -0.06 -15.94
CA ASP A 144 7.59 -1.49 -15.74
C ASP A 144 6.58 -2.35 -16.52
N ALA A 145 7.07 -3.08 -17.52
CA ALA A 145 6.25 -4.00 -18.33
C ALA A 145 5.84 -5.27 -17.56
N ARG A 146 6.57 -5.65 -16.51
CA ARG A 146 6.27 -6.81 -15.66
C ARG A 146 5.30 -6.48 -14.53
N LYS A 147 4.78 -5.25 -14.47
CA LYS A 147 3.89 -4.82 -13.39
C LYS A 147 2.65 -5.72 -13.27
N PRO A 148 2.23 -6.10 -12.05
CA PRO A 148 1.07 -6.98 -11.85
C PRO A 148 -0.24 -6.21 -12.02
N ILE A 149 -0.79 -6.16 -13.24
CA ILE A 149 -1.98 -5.37 -13.61
C ILE A 149 -3.19 -5.74 -12.75
N GLU A 150 -3.39 -7.03 -12.50
CA GLU A 150 -4.52 -7.55 -11.73
C GLU A 150 -4.51 -7.00 -10.31
N MET A 151 -3.33 -6.80 -9.73
CA MET A 151 -3.15 -6.17 -8.42
C MET A 151 -3.62 -4.72 -8.46
N PHE A 152 -3.24 -3.93 -9.47
CA PHE A 152 -3.69 -2.54 -9.57
C PHE A 152 -5.19 -2.41 -9.86
N LEU A 153 -5.77 -3.33 -10.64
CA LEU A 153 -7.21 -3.39 -10.88
C LEU A 153 -7.99 -3.68 -9.60
N ILE A 154 -7.60 -4.73 -8.86
CA ILE A 154 -8.25 -5.09 -7.59
C ILE A 154 -8.03 -3.99 -6.55
N GLY A 155 -6.83 -3.40 -6.52
CA GLY A 155 -6.50 -2.24 -5.68
C GLY A 155 -7.40 -1.04 -5.94
N LEU A 156 -7.62 -0.69 -7.22
CA LEU A 156 -8.53 0.38 -7.63
C LEU A 156 -9.96 0.12 -7.13
N PHE A 157 -10.48 -1.08 -7.31
CA PHE A 157 -11.80 -1.46 -6.78
C PHE A 157 -11.86 -1.33 -5.25
N GLY A 158 -10.81 -1.77 -4.54
CA GLY A 158 -10.69 -1.60 -3.10
C GLY A 158 -10.73 -0.13 -2.66
N ASN A 159 -10.03 0.75 -3.39
CA ASN A 159 -10.01 2.19 -3.12
C ASN A 159 -11.37 2.85 -3.39
N ILE A 160 -12.12 2.41 -4.41
CA ILE A 160 -13.51 2.86 -4.65
C ILE A 160 -14.43 2.43 -3.49
N ILE A 161 -14.33 1.18 -3.03
CA ILE A 161 -15.11 0.69 -1.87
C ILE A 161 -14.79 1.51 -0.62
N LYS A 162 -13.50 1.78 -0.37
CA LYS A 162 -13.02 2.61 0.74
C LYS A 162 -13.58 4.04 0.65
N LEU A 163 -13.60 4.62 -0.54
CA LEU A 163 -14.18 5.95 -0.79
C LEU A 163 -15.68 5.98 -0.45
N ILE A 164 -16.45 4.99 -0.91
CA ILE A 164 -17.88 4.87 -0.61
C ILE A 164 -18.12 4.76 0.91
N LEU A 165 -17.35 3.90 1.59
CA LEU A 165 -17.43 3.75 3.04
C LEU A 165 -17.12 5.06 3.76
N PHE A 166 -16.07 5.77 3.37
CA PHE A 166 -15.62 6.99 4.05
C PHE A 166 -16.57 8.16 3.81
N ALA A 167 -17.08 8.30 2.59
CA ALA A 167 -18.00 9.38 2.22
C ALA A 167 -19.41 9.20 2.80
N PHE A 168 -19.98 7.99 2.75
CA PHE A 168 -21.41 7.79 3.01
C PHE A 168 -21.73 7.06 4.33
N VAL A 169 -20.84 6.20 4.82
CA VAL A 169 -21.15 5.31 5.96
C VAL A 169 -20.45 5.77 7.24
N VAL A 170 -19.18 6.15 7.12
CA VAL A 170 -18.30 6.42 8.27
C VAL A 170 -18.17 7.92 8.56
N LYS A 171 -18.41 8.78 7.55
CA LYS A 171 -18.30 10.26 7.64
C LYS A 171 -16.96 10.69 8.26
N ILE A 172 -15.89 10.30 7.58
CA ILE A 172 -14.52 10.60 8.01
C ILE A 172 -14.13 12.04 7.64
N ARG A 173 -13.11 12.58 8.31
CA ARG A 173 -12.51 13.89 8.02
C ARG A 173 -12.05 14.02 6.56
N VAL A 174 -12.25 15.21 5.99
CA VAL A 174 -12.09 15.52 4.55
C VAL A 174 -10.71 15.15 3.99
N TYR A 175 -9.63 15.36 4.74
CA TYR A 175 -8.27 15.07 4.26
C TYR A 175 -8.02 13.57 3.99
N LEU A 176 -8.69 12.66 4.70
CA LEU A 176 -8.62 11.22 4.42
C LEU A 176 -9.36 10.86 3.14
N LEU A 177 -10.46 11.55 2.83
CA LEU A 177 -11.17 11.40 1.56
C LEU A 177 -10.28 11.85 0.39
N ILE A 178 -9.62 13.01 0.52
CA ILE A 178 -8.67 13.52 -0.49
C ILE A 178 -7.52 12.53 -0.72
N SER A 179 -6.98 11.93 0.35
CA SER A 179 -5.92 10.93 0.23
C SER A 179 -6.37 9.71 -0.58
N VAL A 180 -7.59 9.20 -0.34
CA VAL A 180 -8.13 8.07 -1.13
C VAL A 180 -8.37 8.47 -2.58
N LEU A 181 -8.85 9.69 -2.86
CA LEU A 181 -9.02 10.19 -4.23
C LEU A 181 -7.69 10.25 -4.98
N LEU A 182 -6.62 10.70 -4.32
CA LEU A 182 -5.27 10.71 -4.90
C LEU A 182 -4.76 9.28 -5.16
N GLN A 183 -5.02 8.34 -4.26
CA GLN A 183 -4.71 6.92 -4.48
C GLN A 183 -5.41 6.37 -5.73
N VAL A 184 -6.72 6.63 -5.87
CA VAL A 184 -7.50 6.26 -7.07
C VAL A 184 -6.89 6.87 -8.34
N PHE A 185 -6.52 8.15 -8.29
CA PHE A 185 -5.88 8.82 -9.43
C PHE A 185 -4.56 8.16 -9.85
N PHE A 186 -3.71 7.80 -8.88
CA PHE A 186 -2.45 7.11 -9.17
C PHE A 186 -2.67 5.69 -9.70
N ASP A 187 -3.61 4.92 -9.14
CA ASP A 187 -3.94 3.58 -9.63
C ASP A 187 -4.41 3.62 -11.10
N ILE A 188 -5.29 4.56 -11.45
CA ILE A 188 -5.73 4.77 -12.85
C ILE A 188 -4.55 5.13 -13.74
N SER A 189 -3.64 5.98 -13.26
CA SER A 189 -2.46 6.41 -14.03
C SER A 189 -1.51 5.23 -14.32
N ILE A 190 -1.30 4.33 -13.35
CA ILE A 190 -0.51 3.10 -13.53
C ILE A 190 -1.15 2.17 -14.57
N LEU A 191 -2.47 1.99 -14.49
CA LEU A 191 -3.21 1.14 -15.43
C LEU A 191 -3.17 1.70 -16.86
N LYS A 192 -3.23 3.03 -17.03
CA LYS A 192 -3.08 3.67 -18.35
C LYS A 192 -1.68 3.50 -18.92
N SER A 193 -0.64 3.64 -18.09
CA SER A 193 0.74 3.52 -18.56
C SER A 193 1.10 2.10 -19.00
N TYR A 194 0.36 1.08 -18.58
CA TYR A 194 0.55 -0.30 -19.05
C TYR A 194 0.46 -0.44 -20.57
N LYS A 195 -0.55 0.18 -21.19
CA LYS A 195 -0.74 0.11 -22.65
C LYS A 195 0.46 0.69 -23.41
N LYS A 196 1.11 1.70 -22.83
CA LYS A 196 2.27 2.36 -23.42
C LYS A 196 3.52 1.49 -23.29
N ALA A 197 3.81 0.99 -22.09
CA ALA A 197 4.97 0.13 -21.83
C ALA A 197 4.94 -1.16 -22.67
N LEU A 198 3.77 -1.78 -22.83
CA LEU A 198 3.63 -2.98 -23.66
C LEU A 198 3.95 -2.70 -25.14
N HIS A 199 3.58 -1.52 -25.65
CA HIS A 199 3.88 -1.14 -27.03
C HIS A 199 5.37 -0.86 -27.26
N GLU A 200 6.05 -0.27 -26.27
CA GLU A 200 7.49 0.03 -26.33
C GLU A 200 8.34 -1.26 -26.29
N ASP A 201 8.05 -2.20 -25.37
CA ASP A 201 8.71 -3.52 -25.31
C ASP A 201 8.54 -4.32 -26.60
N THR A 202 7.38 -4.24 -27.25
CA THR A 202 7.11 -4.95 -28.50
C THR A 202 7.92 -4.37 -29.66
N LEU A 203 8.18 -3.05 -29.65
CA LEU A 203 9.00 -2.40 -30.68
C LEU A 203 10.48 -2.73 -30.52
N GLU A 204 11.02 -2.69 -29.30
CA GLU A 204 12.41 -3.11 -29.02
C GLU A 204 12.64 -4.57 -29.43
N PHE A 205 11.70 -5.47 -29.09
CA PHE A 205 11.80 -6.87 -29.51
C PHE A 205 11.78 -7.05 -31.04
N VAL A 206 11.14 -6.17 -31.81
CA VAL A 206 11.13 -6.27 -33.27
C VAL A 206 12.41 -5.69 -33.88
N GLU A 207 13.05 -4.73 -33.24
CA GLU A 207 14.34 -4.18 -33.67
C GLU A 207 15.51 -5.14 -33.40
N ASP A 208 15.50 -5.87 -32.29
CA ASP A 208 16.53 -6.87 -31.96
C ASP A 208 16.58 -8.09 -32.90
N PHE A 209 15.55 -8.27 -33.75
CA PHE A 209 15.45 -9.38 -34.72
C PHE A 209 15.69 -8.94 -36.18
N LYS A 210 16.09 -7.69 -36.43
CA LYS A 210 16.52 -7.20 -37.75
C LYS A 210 18.03 -7.12 -37.87
#